data_AF-A0A061DCT5-F1
#
_entry.id   AF-A0A061DCT5-F1
#
_cell.length_a   1.000
_cell.length_b   1.000
_cell.length_c   1.000
_cell.angle_alpha   90.00
_cell.angle_beta   90.00
_cell.angle_gamma   90.00
#
_symmetry.space_group_name_H-M   'P 1'
#
loop_
_entity.id
_entity.type
_entity.pdbx_description
1 polymer ?
#
loop_
_entity_poly.entity_id
_entity_poly.type
_entity_poly.pdbx_seq_one_letter_code
_entity_poly.pdbx_strand_id
1 'polypeptide(L)'
;MLRWAALAITRACCRAAERCVCNSVGCVGSLIKKSVDCEPLASLYYYSGIHRHRAFNLLVEICAIEGAFVRQQTVVELIVGDQKVAMTALPTDPNGMIESVGSRGSVFISQRDCEVQLAFYRKHLVTKKHIATMKFDVDRDILSAGLPKSKWFILRVESRAVGRVKLSFHRIDANKSVVDCLVLQQSLLCMQDYRDEGKQVEIDLSGDGLLLYHEKLHLFSFALEGPLIAKEECASEMRYYKVMLVDGAWRWCYWSSKADCRSGRRPQGSAAILAISTVIRHPTNYTSFYVKHYTRERSHDVILKAVDRSRDIWTDALFLFIAETRRYLEHFENFDAYERHCMV
;
A
#
# COMPACT_ATOMS: atom_id res chain seq x y z
N MET A 1 -42.33 15.00 -0.97
CA MET A 1 -42.76 13.62 -1.29
C MET A 1 -42.58 13.24 -2.76
N LEU A 2 -42.90 14.10 -3.74
CA LEU A 2 -42.72 13.81 -5.19
C LEU A 2 -41.28 13.42 -5.62
N ARG A 3 -40.25 14.02 -5.01
CA ARG A 3 -38.84 13.70 -5.31
C ARG A 3 -38.44 12.28 -4.87
N TRP A 4 -39.06 11.77 -3.80
CA TRP A 4 -38.84 10.42 -3.29
C TRP A 4 -39.62 9.38 -4.09
N ALA A 5 -40.83 9.73 -4.55
CA ALA A 5 -41.61 8.90 -5.47
C ALA A 5 -40.93 8.79 -6.85
N ALA A 6 -40.37 9.89 -7.37
CA ALA A 6 -39.59 9.88 -8.60
C ALA A 6 -38.38 8.94 -8.47
N LEU A 7 -37.55 9.10 -7.42
CA LEU A 7 -36.41 8.20 -7.14
C LEU A 7 -36.81 6.73 -6.99
N ALA A 8 -37.98 6.45 -6.38
CA ALA A 8 -38.49 5.09 -6.23
C ALA A 8 -38.95 4.48 -7.56
N ILE A 9 -39.62 5.27 -8.42
CA ILE A 9 -40.07 4.86 -9.75
C ILE A 9 -38.87 4.66 -10.68
N THR A 10 -37.87 5.55 -10.67
CA THR A 10 -36.63 5.36 -11.45
C THR A 10 -35.91 4.10 -11.00
N ARG A 11 -35.77 3.86 -9.69
CA ARG A 11 -35.17 2.62 -9.17
C ARG A 11 -35.95 1.36 -9.53
N ALA A 12 -37.29 1.41 -9.58
CA ALA A 12 -38.13 0.27 -9.95
C ALA A 12 -38.03 -0.05 -11.45
N CYS A 13 -38.10 0.96 -12.32
CA CYS A 13 -37.94 0.81 -13.76
C CYS A 13 -36.53 0.38 -14.15
N CYS A 14 -35.49 0.89 -13.46
CA CYS A 14 -34.10 0.49 -13.70
C CYS A 14 -33.80 -0.95 -13.23
N ARG A 15 -34.40 -1.41 -12.11
CA ARG A 15 -34.28 -2.82 -11.69
C ARG A 15 -35.01 -3.79 -12.62
N ALA A 16 -36.10 -3.35 -13.25
CA ALA A 16 -36.77 -4.12 -14.29
C ALA A 16 -35.92 -4.20 -15.56
N ALA A 17 -35.25 -3.11 -15.95
CA ALA A 17 -34.29 -3.09 -17.06
C ALA A 17 -33.06 -3.96 -16.77
N GLU A 18 -32.52 -3.91 -15.54
CA GLU A 18 -31.43 -4.77 -15.08
C GLU A 18 -31.83 -6.26 -15.13
N ARG A 19 -33.05 -6.61 -14.72
CA ARG A 19 -33.59 -7.97 -14.86
C ARG A 19 -33.82 -8.36 -16.31
N CYS A 20 -34.25 -7.45 -17.17
CA CYS A 20 -34.48 -7.74 -18.58
C CYS A 20 -33.15 -7.99 -19.31
N VAL A 21 -32.13 -7.15 -19.07
CA VAL A 21 -30.78 -7.34 -19.62
C VAL A 21 -30.11 -8.59 -19.02
N CYS A 22 -30.24 -8.83 -17.71
CA CYS A 22 -29.70 -10.05 -17.09
C CYS A 22 -30.42 -11.33 -17.55
N ASN A 23 -31.74 -11.29 -17.79
CA ASN A 23 -32.50 -12.46 -18.26
C ASN A 23 -32.29 -12.73 -19.76
N SER A 24 -32.18 -11.70 -20.59
CA SER A 24 -31.88 -11.86 -22.02
C SER A 24 -30.44 -12.32 -22.28
N VAL A 25 -29.52 -12.09 -21.34
CA VAL A 25 -28.11 -12.53 -21.42
C VAL A 25 -27.83 -13.75 -20.52
N GLY A 26 -28.85 -14.30 -19.86
CA GLY A 26 -28.77 -15.40 -18.88
C GLY A 26 -28.23 -16.74 -19.40
N CYS A 27 -28.03 -16.90 -20.71
CA CYS A 27 -27.36 -18.06 -21.30
C CYS A 27 -25.83 -17.94 -21.40
N VAL A 28 -25.22 -16.81 -21.00
CA VAL A 28 -23.77 -16.55 -21.17
C VAL A 28 -23.12 -16.09 -19.87
N GLY A 29 -23.31 -16.86 -18.79
CA GLY A 29 -22.94 -16.49 -17.41
C GLY A 29 -21.45 -16.22 -17.13
N SER A 30 -20.52 -16.56 -18.03
CA SER A 30 -19.08 -16.34 -17.84
C SER A 30 -18.54 -15.03 -18.45
N LEU A 31 -19.23 -14.44 -19.44
CA LEU A 31 -18.80 -13.21 -20.12
C LEU A 31 -19.33 -11.92 -19.42
N ILE A 32 -20.43 -12.02 -18.67
CA ILE A 32 -21.13 -10.87 -18.07
C ILE A 32 -20.40 -10.29 -16.84
N LYS A 33 -19.53 -11.04 -16.17
CA LYS A 33 -18.71 -10.49 -15.07
C LYS A 33 -17.87 -9.28 -15.52
N LYS A 34 -17.56 -9.16 -16.83
CA LYS A 34 -16.79 -8.05 -17.40
C LYS A 34 -17.65 -6.90 -17.95
N SER A 35 -18.95 -7.06 -18.17
CA SER A 35 -19.74 -6.06 -18.91
C SER A 35 -20.17 -4.85 -18.08
N VAL A 36 -20.39 -5.01 -16.78
CA VAL A 36 -20.76 -3.88 -15.90
C VAL A 36 -19.59 -2.97 -15.57
N ASP A 37 -18.37 -3.51 -15.58
CA ASP A 37 -17.15 -2.74 -15.37
C ASP A 37 -16.53 -2.26 -16.69
N CYS A 38 -17.20 -2.49 -17.84
CA CYS A 38 -16.76 -2.03 -19.14
C CYS A 38 -17.35 -0.65 -19.44
N GLU A 39 -16.51 0.32 -19.81
CA GLU A 39 -17.00 1.59 -20.36
C GLU A 39 -17.58 1.34 -21.76
N PRO A 40 -18.74 1.93 -22.15
CA PRO A 40 -19.45 3.03 -21.47
C PRO A 40 -20.58 2.59 -20.51
N LEU A 41 -20.85 1.28 -20.39
CA LEU A 41 -21.96 0.77 -19.57
C LEU A 41 -21.77 1.11 -18.08
N ALA A 42 -20.53 1.02 -17.60
CA ALA A 42 -20.17 1.41 -16.23
C ALA A 42 -20.59 2.86 -15.93
N SER A 43 -20.30 3.80 -16.85
CA SER A 43 -20.71 5.19 -16.71
C SER A 43 -22.24 5.35 -16.72
N LEU A 44 -22.96 4.61 -17.58
CA LEU A 44 -24.41 4.66 -17.63
C LEU A 44 -25.04 4.19 -16.31
N TYR A 45 -24.57 3.08 -15.73
CA TYR A 45 -25.08 2.59 -14.45
C TYR A 45 -24.79 3.53 -13.28
N TYR A 46 -23.63 4.17 -13.30
CA TYR A 46 -23.26 5.16 -12.28
C TYR A 46 -24.13 6.43 -12.37
N TYR A 47 -24.22 7.05 -13.55
CA TYR A 47 -24.96 8.31 -13.73
C TYR A 47 -26.49 8.13 -13.69
N SER A 48 -27.00 6.93 -13.99
CA SER A 48 -28.42 6.59 -13.77
C SER A 48 -28.76 6.34 -12.30
N GLY A 49 -27.76 6.28 -11.41
CA GLY A 49 -27.94 6.02 -9.99
C GLY A 49 -28.30 4.57 -9.65
N ILE A 50 -28.09 3.64 -10.58
CA ILE A 50 -28.23 2.20 -10.36
C ILE A 50 -27.11 1.73 -9.43
N HIS A 51 -25.87 2.15 -9.72
CA HIS A 51 -24.71 1.92 -8.87
C HIS A 51 -24.26 3.22 -8.20
N ARG A 52 -23.76 3.11 -6.97
CA ARG A 52 -23.41 4.26 -6.12
C ARG A 52 -21.96 4.70 -6.27
N HIS A 53 -21.11 3.83 -6.79
CA HIS A 53 -19.70 4.10 -7.04
C HIS A 53 -19.26 3.52 -8.38
N ARG A 54 -18.13 4.04 -8.89
CA ARG A 54 -17.40 3.46 -10.01
C ARG A 54 -16.48 2.35 -9.51
N ALA A 55 -16.12 1.40 -10.36
CA ALA A 55 -15.17 0.35 -10.00
C ALA A 55 -13.77 0.94 -9.74
N PHE A 56 -13.02 0.34 -8.80
CA PHE A 56 -11.69 0.81 -8.42
C PHE A 56 -10.88 -0.29 -7.72
N ASN A 57 -9.55 -0.15 -7.68
CA ASN A 57 -8.73 -1.02 -6.84
C ASN A 57 -8.65 -0.44 -5.42
N LEU A 58 -8.99 -1.27 -4.43
CA LEU A 58 -8.88 -0.96 -3.02
C LEU A 58 -7.68 -1.69 -2.42
N LEU A 59 -6.80 -0.94 -1.75
CA LEU A 59 -5.77 -1.47 -0.86
C LEU A 59 -6.19 -1.20 0.58
N VAL A 60 -6.20 -2.26 1.39
CA VAL A 60 -6.46 -2.18 2.82
C VAL A 60 -5.17 -2.49 3.56
N GLU A 61 -4.76 -1.59 4.44
CA GLU A 61 -3.60 -1.74 5.31
C GLU A 61 -4.03 -1.88 6.76
N ILE A 62 -3.49 -2.89 7.45
CA ILE A 62 -3.50 -3.00 8.91
C ILE A 62 -2.24 -2.29 9.42
N CYS A 63 -2.42 -1.15 10.07
CA CYS A 63 -1.33 -0.36 10.64
C CYS A 63 -0.93 -0.87 12.03
N ALA A 64 -1.91 -1.23 12.86
CA ALA A 64 -1.72 -1.72 14.22
C ALA A 64 -2.86 -2.63 14.62
N ILE A 65 -2.62 -3.52 15.58
CA ILE A 65 -3.63 -4.46 16.07
C ILE A 65 -3.44 -4.75 17.55
N GLU A 66 -4.55 -4.79 18.27
CA GLU A 66 -4.59 -5.09 19.70
C GLU A 66 -5.61 -6.20 19.97
N GLY A 67 -5.19 -7.24 20.67
CA GLY A 67 -6.07 -8.29 21.14
C GLY A 67 -5.32 -9.57 21.51
N ALA A 68 -5.91 -10.38 22.38
CA ALA A 68 -5.28 -11.63 22.81
C ALA A 68 -5.07 -12.63 21.65
N PHE A 69 -5.81 -12.49 20.56
CA PHE A 69 -5.70 -13.39 19.41
C PHE A 69 -4.40 -13.23 18.62
N VAL A 70 -3.73 -12.07 18.69
CA VAL A 70 -2.44 -11.85 18.00
C VAL A 70 -1.22 -12.38 18.77
N ARG A 71 -1.45 -12.95 19.96
CA ARG A 71 -0.43 -13.72 20.69
C ARG A 71 -0.09 -15.05 20.00
N GLN A 72 -0.91 -15.45 19.04
CA GLN A 72 -0.77 -16.66 18.25
C GLN A 72 -0.79 -16.31 16.76
N GLN A 73 -0.31 -17.23 15.92
CA GLN A 73 -0.29 -17.03 14.48
C GLN A 73 -1.69 -16.71 13.95
N THR A 74 -1.85 -15.50 13.44
CA THR A 74 -3.10 -14.98 12.92
C THR A 74 -2.95 -14.68 11.44
N VAL A 75 -3.94 -15.10 10.65
CA VAL A 75 -4.06 -14.81 9.22
C VAL A 75 -5.29 -13.94 9.02
N VAL A 76 -5.18 -12.95 8.14
CA VAL A 76 -6.29 -12.09 7.76
C VAL A 76 -6.59 -12.28 6.28
N GLU A 77 -7.86 -12.38 5.95
CA GLU A 77 -8.33 -12.48 4.57
C GLU A 77 -9.23 -11.28 4.27
N LEU A 78 -8.90 -10.58 3.19
CA LEU A 78 -9.71 -9.53 2.59
C LEU A 78 -10.69 -10.17 1.61
N ILE A 79 -11.99 -9.96 1.83
CA ILE A 79 -13.06 -10.59 1.08
C ILE A 79 -13.98 -9.52 0.51
N VAL A 80 -14.22 -9.58 -0.81
CA VAL A 80 -15.15 -8.70 -1.54
C VAL A 80 -15.86 -9.54 -2.61
N GLY A 81 -17.17 -9.68 -2.49
CA GLY A 81 -17.93 -10.57 -3.37
C GLY A 81 -17.36 -11.99 -3.38
N ASP A 82 -17.00 -12.49 -4.57
CA ASP A 82 -16.35 -13.79 -4.76
C ASP A 82 -14.82 -13.76 -4.55
N GLN A 83 -14.22 -12.58 -4.43
CA GLN A 83 -12.77 -12.43 -4.30
C GLN A 83 -12.36 -12.63 -2.85
N LYS A 84 -11.34 -13.47 -2.65
CA LYS A 84 -10.77 -13.77 -1.35
C LYS A 84 -9.24 -13.73 -1.43
N VAL A 85 -8.66 -12.70 -0.81
CA VAL A 85 -7.24 -12.41 -0.88
C VAL A 85 -6.65 -12.54 0.53
N ALA A 86 -5.64 -13.39 0.68
CA ALA A 86 -4.89 -13.45 1.92
C ALA A 86 -4.05 -12.18 2.06
N MET A 87 -4.16 -11.49 3.19
CA MET A 87 -3.27 -10.38 3.50
C MET A 87 -1.89 -10.92 3.87
N THR A 88 -0.88 -10.05 3.76
CA THR A 88 0.48 -10.40 4.20
C THR A 88 0.52 -10.79 5.68
N ALA A 89 1.45 -11.67 6.04
CA ALA A 89 1.49 -12.28 7.36
C ALA A 89 1.54 -11.23 8.49
N LEU A 90 0.82 -11.51 9.58
CA LEU A 90 0.93 -10.77 10.82
C LEU A 90 2.03 -11.38 11.70
N PRO A 91 2.90 -10.57 12.32
CA PRO A 91 3.79 -11.09 13.35
C PRO A 91 2.97 -11.47 14.59
N THR A 92 3.61 -12.19 15.52
CA THR A 92 3.01 -12.51 16.83
C THR A 92 3.63 -11.62 17.89
N ASP A 93 2.82 -11.14 18.84
CA ASP A 93 3.31 -10.39 19.99
C ASP A 93 2.72 -10.95 21.30
N PRO A 94 3.56 -11.27 22.32
CA PRO A 94 3.09 -11.88 23.57
C PRO A 94 2.23 -10.95 24.42
N ASN A 95 2.42 -9.62 24.34
CA ASN A 95 1.60 -8.66 25.07
C ASN A 95 0.20 -8.54 24.44
N GLY A 96 0.10 -8.87 23.15
CA GLY A 96 -1.14 -8.80 22.38
C GLY A 96 -1.33 -7.44 21.71
N MET A 97 -0.24 -6.70 21.50
CA MET A 97 -0.25 -5.40 20.83
C MET A 97 0.85 -5.39 19.78
N ILE A 98 0.49 -5.11 18.53
CA ILE A 98 1.44 -4.99 17.44
C ILE A 98 1.26 -3.62 16.80
N GLU A 99 2.34 -2.84 16.82
CA GLU A 99 2.44 -1.56 16.10
C GLU A 99 3.23 -1.74 14.80
N SER A 100 2.98 -0.85 13.83
CA SER A 100 3.71 -0.79 12.55
C SER A 100 3.69 -2.11 11.79
N VAL A 101 2.54 -2.80 11.81
CA VAL A 101 2.32 -4.12 11.19
C VAL A 101 2.61 -4.05 9.68
N GLY A 102 2.06 -3.04 9.00
CA GLY A 102 2.19 -2.88 7.55
C GLY A 102 1.59 -4.04 6.75
N SER A 103 0.62 -4.77 7.31
CA SER A 103 0.00 -5.90 6.61
C SER A 103 -1.02 -5.40 5.61
N ARG A 104 -0.92 -5.86 4.36
CA ARG A 104 -1.67 -5.33 3.23
C ARG A 104 -2.38 -6.41 2.45
N GLY A 105 -3.52 -6.02 1.90
CA GLY A 105 -4.29 -6.82 0.96
C GLY A 105 -4.98 -5.90 -0.03
N SER A 106 -4.98 -6.28 -1.29
CA SER A 106 -5.59 -5.52 -2.36
C SER A 106 -6.65 -6.31 -3.08
N VAL A 107 -7.71 -5.64 -3.50
CA VAL A 107 -8.83 -6.25 -4.19
C VAL A 107 -9.46 -5.25 -5.15
N PHE A 108 -10.01 -5.74 -6.24
CA PHE A 108 -10.78 -4.92 -7.17
C PHE A 108 -12.22 -4.84 -6.69
N ILE A 109 -12.73 -3.62 -6.51
CA ILE A 109 -14.13 -3.34 -6.16
C ILE A 109 -14.88 -3.08 -7.47
N SER A 110 -15.81 -3.96 -7.83
CA SER A 110 -16.75 -3.71 -8.95
C SER A 110 -17.87 -2.78 -8.51
N GLN A 111 -18.61 -2.20 -9.46
CA GLN A 111 -19.75 -1.31 -9.13
C GLN A 111 -20.88 -1.98 -8.33
N ARG A 112 -20.88 -3.31 -8.26
CA ARG A 112 -21.88 -4.13 -7.57
C ARG A 112 -21.48 -4.45 -6.14
N ASP A 113 -20.21 -4.30 -5.80
CA ASP A 113 -19.68 -4.71 -4.50
C ASP A 113 -20.00 -3.62 -3.45
N CYS A 114 -20.92 -3.93 -2.53
CA CYS A 114 -21.34 -2.99 -1.49
C CYS A 114 -20.66 -3.21 -0.14
N GLU A 115 -19.97 -4.34 0.06
CA GLU A 115 -19.38 -4.73 1.35
C GLU A 115 -17.95 -5.24 1.17
N VAL A 116 -17.05 -4.74 2.01
CA VAL A 116 -15.68 -5.24 2.19
C VAL A 116 -15.58 -5.91 3.55
N GLN A 117 -15.00 -7.12 3.59
CA GLN A 117 -14.82 -7.85 4.83
C GLN A 117 -13.35 -8.14 5.13
N LEU A 118 -12.99 -8.03 6.41
CA LEU A 118 -11.73 -8.53 6.95
C LEU A 118 -12.02 -9.70 7.88
N ALA A 119 -11.68 -10.91 7.47
CA ALA A 119 -11.88 -12.12 8.25
C ALA A 119 -10.57 -12.55 8.91
N PHE A 120 -10.60 -12.65 10.24
CA PHE A 120 -9.46 -13.03 11.08
C PHE A 120 -9.53 -14.50 11.41
N TYR A 121 -8.42 -15.20 11.21
CA TYR A 121 -8.30 -16.62 11.48
C TYR A 121 -7.07 -16.91 12.33
N ARG A 122 -7.22 -17.84 13.27
CA ARG A 122 -6.10 -18.47 13.95
C ARG A 122 -5.55 -19.57 13.06
N LYS A 123 -4.26 -19.50 12.73
CA LYS A 123 -3.57 -20.52 11.94
C LYS A 123 -3.04 -21.62 12.85
N HIS A 124 -3.43 -22.85 12.55
CA HIS A 124 -2.80 -24.07 13.04
C HIS A 124 -1.96 -24.68 11.89
N LEU A 125 -1.26 -25.78 12.15
CA LEU A 125 -0.39 -26.44 11.18
C LEU A 125 -1.09 -26.74 9.84
N VAL A 126 -2.36 -27.19 9.89
CA VAL A 126 -3.12 -27.63 8.70
C VAL A 126 -4.44 -26.88 8.55
N THR A 127 -5.04 -26.44 9.65
CA THR A 127 -6.36 -25.81 9.64
C THR A 127 -6.25 -24.35 10.06
N LYS A 128 -7.27 -23.58 9.66
CA LYS A 128 -7.48 -22.23 10.19
C LYS A 128 -8.82 -22.17 10.89
N LYS A 129 -8.84 -21.65 12.12
CA LYS A 129 -10.06 -21.46 12.89
C LYS A 129 -10.49 -20.01 12.80
N HIS A 130 -11.70 -19.75 12.36
CA HIS A 130 -12.26 -18.40 12.31
C HIS A 130 -12.33 -17.79 13.71
N ILE A 131 -11.95 -16.52 13.83
CA ILE A 131 -12.00 -15.73 15.07
C ILE A 131 -13.15 -14.75 14.99
N ALA A 132 -13.11 -13.86 13.99
CA ALA A 132 -14.04 -12.75 13.85
C ALA A 132 -13.99 -12.19 12.43
N THR A 133 -15.04 -11.47 12.02
CA THR A 133 -15.09 -10.76 10.74
C THR A 133 -15.51 -9.32 10.97
N MET A 134 -14.77 -8.38 10.39
CA MET A 134 -15.18 -6.97 10.28
C MET A 134 -15.82 -6.74 8.93
N LYS A 135 -16.88 -5.94 8.88
CA LYS A 135 -17.63 -5.61 7.67
C LYS A 135 -17.68 -4.10 7.51
N PHE A 136 -17.43 -3.63 6.30
CA PHE A 136 -17.43 -2.22 5.94
C PHE A 136 -18.31 -2.02 4.71
N ASP A 137 -19.24 -1.09 4.78
CA ASP A 137 -20.02 -0.65 3.63
C ASP A 137 -19.12 0.22 2.73
N VAL A 138 -19.03 -0.12 1.44
CA VAL A 138 -18.14 0.57 0.49
C VAL A 138 -18.50 2.04 0.36
N ASP A 139 -19.79 2.37 0.26
CA ASP A 139 -20.21 3.75 0.03
C ASP A 139 -20.13 4.58 1.32
N ARG A 140 -20.63 4.05 2.44
CA ARG A 140 -20.75 4.77 3.72
C ARG A 140 -19.44 4.80 4.49
N ASP A 141 -18.81 3.65 4.70
CA ASP A 141 -17.70 3.51 5.64
C ASP A 141 -16.33 3.77 4.97
N ILE A 142 -16.25 3.61 3.65
CA ILE A 142 -15.01 3.78 2.89
C ILE A 142 -15.04 5.07 2.06
N LEU A 143 -15.95 5.20 1.09
CA LEU A 143 -15.94 6.31 0.14
C LEU A 143 -16.42 7.63 0.78
N SER A 144 -17.60 7.63 1.40
CA SER A 144 -18.17 8.84 2.04
C SER A 144 -17.35 9.32 3.24
N ALA A 145 -16.64 8.39 3.90
CA ALA A 145 -15.70 8.69 4.98
C ALA A 145 -14.34 9.22 4.49
N GLY A 146 -14.16 9.37 3.16
CA GLY A 146 -12.95 9.92 2.56
C GLY A 146 -11.75 9.00 2.66
N LEU A 147 -11.93 7.69 2.45
CA LEU A 147 -10.86 6.68 2.53
C LEU A 147 -10.11 6.74 3.87
N PRO A 148 -10.73 6.28 4.98
CA PRO A 148 -10.20 6.54 6.31
C PRO A 148 -8.77 5.99 6.48
N LYS A 149 -7.83 6.89 6.81
CA LYS A 149 -6.43 6.56 7.08
C LYS A 149 -6.18 6.46 8.59
N SER A 150 -5.49 5.41 9.04
CA SER A 150 -5.05 5.19 10.42
C SER A 150 -6.15 5.30 11.48
N LYS A 151 -7.33 4.73 11.23
CA LYS A 151 -8.47 4.76 12.18
C LYS A 151 -8.60 3.44 12.93
N TRP A 152 -8.92 3.52 14.23
CA TRP A 152 -9.18 2.34 15.06
C TRP A 152 -10.61 1.85 14.89
N PHE A 153 -10.76 0.55 14.69
CA PHE A 153 -12.03 -0.15 14.60
C PHE A 153 -12.07 -1.29 15.61
N ILE A 154 -13.22 -1.48 16.26
CA ILE A 154 -13.37 -2.52 17.29
C ILE A 154 -13.75 -3.84 16.61
N LEU A 155 -12.98 -4.90 16.88
CA LEU A 155 -13.27 -6.24 16.44
C LEU A 155 -14.24 -6.90 17.45
N ARG A 156 -15.41 -7.33 16.98
CA ARG A 156 -16.45 -7.93 17.81
C ARG A 156 -16.81 -9.34 17.37
N VAL A 157 -17.13 -10.19 18.35
CA VAL A 157 -17.73 -11.53 18.18
C VAL A 157 -18.98 -11.57 19.03
N GLU A 158 -20.14 -11.83 18.43
CA GLU A 158 -21.43 -11.93 19.15
C GLU A 158 -21.66 -10.77 20.14
N SER A 159 -21.35 -9.55 19.70
CA SER A 159 -21.40 -8.29 20.47
C SER A 159 -20.28 -8.06 21.49
N ARG A 160 -19.46 -9.05 21.84
CA ARG A 160 -18.28 -8.89 22.71
C ARG A 160 -17.08 -8.32 21.94
N ALA A 161 -16.43 -7.29 22.47
CA ALA A 161 -15.17 -6.79 21.93
C ALA A 161 -14.05 -7.79 22.22
N VAL A 162 -13.37 -8.26 21.17
CA VAL A 162 -12.23 -9.21 21.27
C VAL A 162 -10.90 -8.54 20.98
N GLY A 163 -10.92 -7.31 20.47
CA GLY A 163 -9.75 -6.48 20.20
C GLY A 163 -10.10 -5.25 19.38
N ARG A 164 -9.08 -4.55 18.90
CA ARG A 164 -9.21 -3.42 17.97
C ARG A 164 -8.13 -3.49 16.90
N VAL A 165 -8.46 -2.99 15.72
CA VAL A 165 -7.59 -3.01 14.54
C VAL A 165 -7.52 -1.59 13.99
N LYS A 166 -6.32 -1.08 13.76
CA LYS A 166 -6.07 0.21 13.13
C LYS A 166 -5.90 -0.01 11.63
N LEU A 167 -6.82 0.55 10.84
CA LEU A 167 -6.87 0.34 9.40
C LEU A 167 -6.66 1.64 8.63
N SER A 168 -6.08 1.52 7.45
CA SER A 168 -6.08 2.54 6.40
C SER A 168 -6.65 1.95 5.11
N PHE A 169 -7.50 2.71 4.44
CA PHE A 169 -8.08 2.38 3.15
C PHE A 169 -7.49 3.30 2.08
N HIS A 170 -7.04 2.73 0.98
CA HIS A 170 -6.42 3.47 -0.11
C HIS A 170 -7.02 3.05 -1.44
N ARG A 171 -7.36 4.05 -2.26
CA ARG A 171 -7.72 3.82 -3.67
C ARG A 171 -6.43 3.81 -4.48
N ILE A 172 -6.21 2.77 -5.28
CA ILE A 172 -5.05 2.66 -6.17
C ILE A 172 -5.50 2.84 -7.62
N ASP A 173 -5.04 3.91 -8.23
CA ASP A 173 -5.26 4.19 -9.65
C ASP A 173 -4.09 3.61 -10.48
N ALA A 174 -3.91 2.28 -10.43
CA ALA A 174 -2.91 1.54 -11.20
C ALA A 174 -3.46 0.17 -11.65
N ASN A 175 -2.94 -0.36 -12.77
CA ASN A 175 -3.34 -1.67 -13.29
C ASN A 175 -2.99 -2.82 -12.32
N LYS A 176 -3.76 -3.92 -12.40
CA LYS A 176 -3.72 -5.07 -11.47
C LYS A 176 -2.31 -5.67 -11.21
N SER A 177 -1.36 -5.56 -12.14
CA SER A 177 0.00 -6.11 -12.00
C SER A 177 0.88 -5.37 -10.98
N VAL A 178 0.49 -4.15 -10.59
CA VAL A 178 1.25 -3.26 -9.69
C VAL A 178 0.98 -3.62 -8.21
N VAL A 179 -0.06 -4.40 -7.93
CA VAL A 179 -0.59 -4.58 -6.57
C VAL A 179 -0.05 -5.80 -5.83
N ASP A 180 0.76 -6.66 -6.44
CA ASP A 180 1.30 -7.84 -5.74
C ASP A 180 2.69 -7.60 -5.10
N CYS A 181 3.35 -6.49 -5.42
CA CYS A 181 4.66 -6.13 -4.85
C CYS A 181 4.50 -5.12 -3.71
N LEU A 182 4.82 -5.51 -2.47
CA LEU A 182 4.71 -4.63 -1.29
C LEU A 182 5.55 -3.34 -1.39
N VAL A 183 6.74 -3.43 -2.00
CA VAL A 183 7.60 -2.26 -2.22
C VAL A 183 6.93 -1.29 -3.17
N LEU A 184 6.34 -1.79 -4.26
CA LEU A 184 5.64 -0.98 -5.24
C LEU A 184 4.36 -0.36 -4.67
N GLN A 185 3.58 -1.13 -3.89
CA GLN A 185 2.46 -0.60 -3.11
C GLN A 185 2.93 0.55 -2.21
N GLN A 186 4.04 0.38 -1.49
CA GLN A 186 4.60 1.44 -0.64
C GLN A 186 4.98 2.67 -1.43
N SER A 187 5.65 2.50 -2.58
CA SER A 187 5.99 3.60 -3.48
C SER A 187 4.76 4.38 -3.91
N LEU A 188 3.69 3.70 -4.31
CA LEU A 188 2.44 4.34 -4.72
C LEU A 188 1.78 5.12 -3.58
N LEU A 189 1.78 4.55 -2.36
CA LEU A 189 1.24 5.24 -1.18
C LEU A 189 2.02 6.51 -0.86
N CYS A 190 3.35 6.43 -0.84
CA CYS A 190 4.21 7.60 -0.65
C CYS A 190 3.96 8.65 -1.75
N MET A 191 3.83 8.23 -3.00
CA MET A 191 3.57 9.11 -4.14
C MET A 191 2.18 9.79 -4.03
N GLN A 192 1.15 9.07 -3.60
CA GLN A 192 -0.17 9.63 -3.32
C GLN A 192 -0.10 10.68 -2.22
N ASP A 193 0.66 10.43 -1.16
CA ASP A 193 0.86 11.43 -0.08
C ASP A 193 1.56 12.71 -0.58
N TYR A 194 2.36 12.66 -1.66
CA TYR A 194 2.88 13.87 -2.31
C TYR A 194 1.79 14.62 -3.07
N ARG A 195 0.96 13.89 -3.84
CA ARG A 195 -0.16 14.45 -4.61
C ARG A 195 -1.20 15.09 -3.69
N ASP A 196 -1.52 14.43 -2.57
CA ASP A 196 -2.43 14.93 -1.52
C ASP A 196 -1.90 16.23 -0.88
N GLU A 197 -0.57 16.41 -0.81
CA GLU A 197 0.09 17.65 -0.36
C GLU A 197 0.22 18.72 -1.47
N GLY A 198 -0.37 18.49 -2.65
CA GLY A 198 -0.35 19.43 -3.78
C GLY A 198 0.98 19.47 -4.54
N LYS A 199 1.87 18.50 -4.32
CA LYS A 199 3.14 18.41 -5.05
C LYS A 199 2.95 17.66 -6.36
N GLN A 200 3.52 18.19 -7.43
CA GLN A 200 3.54 17.49 -8.71
C GLN A 200 4.55 16.34 -8.65
N VAL A 201 4.13 15.17 -9.12
CA VAL A 201 5.00 14.01 -9.33
C VAL A 201 4.92 13.66 -10.81
N GLU A 202 6.04 13.86 -11.51
CA GLU A 202 6.24 13.54 -12.92
C GLU A 202 6.49 12.04 -13.11
N ILE A 203 5.49 11.22 -12.78
CA ILE A 203 5.47 9.81 -13.19
C ILE A 203 4.08 9.55 -13.74
N ASP A 204 4.01 9.30 -15.05
CA ASP A 204 2.78 8.88 -15.69
C ASP A 204 2.58 7.36 -15.49
N LEU A 205 1.62 7.01 -14.63
CA LEU A 205 1.21 5.62 -14.41
C LEU A 205 0.03 5.21 -15.32
N SER A 206 -0.45 6.13 -16.17
CA SER A 206 -1.68 5.97 -16.95
C SER A 206 -1.46 5.50 -18.39
N GLY A 207 -0.25 5.61 -18.93
CA GLY A 207 0.10 5.09 -20.27
C GLY A 207 0.53 3.63 -20.26
N ASP A 208 -0.08 2.79 -21.11
CA ASP A 208 0.25 1.41 -21.61
C ASP A 208 1.11 0.42 -20.78
N GLY A 209 1.33 0.64 -19.48
CA GLY A 209 2.03 -0.25 -18.57
C GLY A 209 3.56 -0.36 -18.75
N LEU A 210 4.17 0.42 -19.65
CA LEU A 210 5.61 0.41 -19.88
C LEU A 210 6.28 1.61 -19.19
N LEU A 211 6.68 1.42 -17.93
CA LEU A 211 7.57 2.37 -17.25
C LEU A 211 8.99 2.24 -17.81
N LEU A 212 9.59 3.37 -18.19
CA LEU A 212 11.02 3.41 -18.50
C LEU A 212 11.83 3.03 -17.25
N TYR A 213 13.03 2.49 -17.46
CA TYR A 213 13.88 2.01 -16.36
C TYR A 213 14.17 3.09 -15.30
N HIS A 214 14.41 4.33 -15.73
CA HIS A 214 14.65 5.45 -14.83
C HIS A 214 13.39 5.86 -14.06
N GLU A 215 12.22 5.84 -14.69
CA GLU A 215 10.92 6.11 -14.04
C GLU A 215 10.61 5.02 -13.01
N LYS A 216 10.94 3.76 -13.31
CA LYS A 216 10.80 2.63 -12.39
C LYS A 216 11.68 2.82 -11.15
N LEU A 217 12.93 3.25 -11.33
CA LEU A 217 13.83 3.58 -10.23
C LEU A 217 13.31 4.77 -9.42
N HIS A 218 12.90 5.84 -10.09
CA HIS A 218 12.32 7.00 -9.42
C HIS A 218 11.06 6.61 -8.61
N LEU A 219 10.21 5.73 -9.15
CA LEU A 219 9.07 5.18 -8.44
C LEU A 219 9.50 4.37 -7.20
N PHE A 220 10.48 3.47 -7.31
CA PHE A 220 10.98 2.71 -6.17
C PHE A 220 11.66 3.58 -5.10
N SER A 221 12.20 4.75 -5.47
CA SER A 221 12.81 5.67 -4.52
C SER A 221 11.83 6.14 -3.44
N PHE A 222 10.53 6.25 -3.78
CA PHE A 222 9.48 6.62 -2.83
C PHE A 222 9.29 5.57 -1.73
N ALA A 223 9.54 4.29 -1.99
CA ALA A 223 9.46 3.26 -0.95
C ALA A 223 10.55 3.41 0.12
N LEU A 224 11.63 4.12 -0.20
CA LEU A 224 12.75 4.43 0.69
C LEU A 224 12.65 5.83 1.32
N GLU A 225 11.50 6.48 1.20
CA GLU A 225 11.17 7.70 1.93
C GLU A 225 10.37 7.39 3.18
N GLY A 226 10.76 7.93 4.34
CA GLY A 226 9.99 7.82 5.58
C GLY A 226 10.83 7.99 6.85
N PRO A 227 10.17 8.04 8.02
CA PRO A 227 10.84 8.17 9.31
C PRO A 227 11.44 6.86 9.82
N LEU A 228 12.67 6.94 10.35
CA LEU A 228 13.35 5.85 11.04
C LEU A 228 14.03 6.39 12.31
N ILE A 229 14.13 5.56 13.34
CA ILE A 229 14.99 5.84 14.49
C ILE A 229 16.36 5.23 14.21
N ALA A 230 17.36 6.07 14.03
CA ALA A 230 18.75 5.66 13.88
C ALA A 230 19.41 5.53 15.25
N LYS A 231 19.99 4.37 15.50
CA LYS A 231 20.80 4.10 16.69
C LYS A 231 22.25 3.94 16.26
N GLU A 232 23.05 4.92 16.64
CA GLU A 232 24.49 4.99 16.36
C GLU A 232 25.19 5.18 17.70
N GLU A 233 26.14 4.29 18.00
CA GLU A 233 26.91 4.33 19.25
C GLU A 233 26.00 4.37 20.49
N CYS A 234 25.87 5.52 21.15
CA CYS A 234 25.02 5.73 22.33
C CYS A 234 23.79 6.62 22.09
N ALA A 235 23.62 7.14 20.87
CA ALA A 235 22.53 8.05 20.52
C ALA A 235 21.42 7.32 19.75
N SER A 236 20.18 7.70 20.05
CA SER A 236 18.99 7.25 19.32
C SER A 236 18.25 8.48 18.82
N GLU A 237 18.28 8.71 17.51
CA GLU A 237 17.73 9.91 16.89
C GLU A 237 16.65 9.55 15.88
N MET A 238 15.54 10.29 15.90
CA MET A 238 14.51 10.21 14.87
C MET A 238 14.98 10.98 13.64
N ARG A 239 15.10 10.30 12.50
CA ARG A 239 15.53 10.89 11.24
C ARG A 239 14.51 10.58 10.15
N TYR A 240 14.32 11.51 9.23
CA TYR A 240 13.50 11.31 8.03
C TYR A 240 14.41 10.99 6.86
N TYR A 241 14.26 9.81 6.27
CA TYR A 241 15.08 9.35 5.17
C TYR A 241 14.37 9.56 3.84
N LYS A 242 15.14 9.82 2.78
CA LYS A 242 14.67 9.86 1.38
C LYS A 242 15.82 9.56 0.44
N VAL A 243 15.54 8.80 -0.62
CA VAL A 243 16.50 8.61 -1.71
C VAL A 243 16.41 9.76 -2.70
N MET A 244 17.57 10.31 -3.07
CA MET A 244 17.68 11.38 -4.06
C MET A 244 18.79 11.05 -5.05
N LEU A 245 18.63 11.49 -6.29
CA LEU A 245 19.70 11.50 -7.27
C LEU A 245 20.51 12.78 -7.06
N VAL A 246 21.79 12.64 -6.73
CA VAL A 246 22.72 13.75 -6.45
C VAL A 246 24.00 13.48 -7.21
N ASP A 247 24.40 14.41 -8.09
CA ASP A 247 25.61 14.31 -8.91
C ASP A 247 25.73 12.95 -9.63
N GLY A 248 24.68 12.55 -10.34
CA GLY A 248 24.67 11.27 -11.06
C GLY A 248 24.65 10.01 -10.19
N ALA A 249 24.52 10.13 -8.86
CA ALA A 249 24.52 8.99 -7.96
C ALA A 249 23.27 8.98 -7.07
N TRP A 250 22.63 7.82 -6.96
CA TRP A 250 21.55 7.62 -6.00
C TRP A 250 22.12 7.60 -4.58
N ARG A 251 21.64 8.52 -3.74
CA ARG A 251 22.03 8.66 -2.34
C ARG A 251 20.83 8.53 -1.44
N TRP A 252 20.96 7.74 -0.38
CA TRP A 252 20.01 7.67 0.71
C TRP A 252 20.35 8.74 1.75
N CYS A 253 19.58 9.82 1.72
CA CYS A 253 19.80 11.02 2.49
C CYS A 253 18.88 11.07 3.71
N TYR A 254 19.26 11.82 4.74
CA TYR A 254 18.40 12.02 5.92
C TYR A 254 18.35 13.46 6.40
N TRP A 255 17.24 13.80 7.06
CA TRP A 255 16.92 15.09 7.67
C TRP A 255 16.36 14.89 9.09
N SER A 256 16.25 15.98 9.85
CA SER A 256 15.61 15.97 11.17
C SER A 256 14.11 15.63 11.10
N SER A 257 13.44 15.99 9.99
CA SER A 257 11.99 15.90 9.87
C SER A 257 11.50 15.81 8.42
N LYS A 258 10.25 15.36 8.26
CA LYS A 258 9.53 15.36 6.98
C LYS A 258 9.46 16.76 6.36
N ALA A 259 9.21 17.78 7.18
CA ALA A 259 9.09 19.17 6.73
C ALA A 259 10.42 19.72 6.19
N ASP A 260 11.54 19.42 6.85
CA ASP A 260 12.87 19.81 6.38
C ASP A 260 13.21 19.14 5.04
N CYS A 261 12.94 17.83 4.92
CA CYS A 261 13.13 17.09 3.67
C CYS A 261 12.28 17.68 2.53
N ARG A 262 11.01 17.99 2.81
CA ARG A 262 10.04 18.45 1.81
C ARG A 262 10.15 19.94 1.47
N SER A 263 10.87 20.74 2.26
CA SER A 263 11.15 22.16 1.99
C SER A 263 12.42 22.38 1.15
N GLY A 264 13.11 21.31 0.74
CA GLY A 264 14.32 21.40 -0.07
C GLY A 264 15.57 21.81 0.70
N ARG A 265 15.55 21.70 2.05
CA ARG A 265 16.76 21.90 2.85
C ARG A 265 17.81 20.85 2.50
N ARG A 266 19.08 21.21 2.66
CA ARG A 266 20.19 20.26 2.47
C ARG A 266 20.08 19.11 3.49
N PRO A 267 20.37 17.86 3.07
CA PRO A 267 20.38 16.73 3.98
C PRO A 267 21.48 16.87 5.04
N GLN A 268 21.23 16.35 6.23
CA GLN A 268 22.21 16.31 7.33
C GLN A 268 23.33 15.31 7.06
N GLY A 269 23.01 14.23 6.35
CA GLY A 269 23.97 13.24 5.90
C GLY A 269 23.38 12.37 4.79
N SER A 270 24.24 11.56 4.18
CA SER A 270 23.83 10.66 3.11
C SER A 270 24.76 9.46 2.94
N ALA A 271 24.19 8.33 2.56
CA ALA A 271 24.90 7.13 2.14
C ALA A 271 24.68 6.92 0.63
N ALA A 272 25.73 6.69 -0.15
CA ALA A 272 25.54 6.26 -1.53
C ALA A 272 24.85 4.88 -1.54
N ILE A 273 23.80 4.70 -2.34
CA ILE A 273 23.01 3.46 -2.37
C ILE A 273 23.90 2.25 -2.67
N LEU A 274 24.81 2.39 -3.63
CA LEU A 274 25.72 1.32 -4.04
C LEU A 274 26.86 1.07 -3.04
N ALA A 275 27.07 1.99 -2.10
CA ALA A 275 28.02 1.80 -1.00
C ALA A 275 27.43 1.04 0.19
N ILE A 276 26.12 0.76 0.17
CA ILE A 276 25.47 -0.13 1.13
C ILE A 276 25.90 -1.56 0.82
N SER A 277 26.64 -2.17 1.73
CA SER A 277 27.14 -3.53 1.57
C SER A 277 26.22 -4.58 2.15
N THR A 278 25.46 -4.20 3.18
CA THR A 278 24.71 -5.17 3.97
C THR A 278 23.44 -4.55 4.51
N VAL A 279 22.33 -5.26 4.33
CA VAL A 279 21.04 -4.95 4.93
C VAL A 279 20.59 -6.22 5.64
N ILE A 280 20.48 -6.20 6.96
CA ILE A 280 20.11 -7.38 7.75
C ILE A 280 18.87 -7.08 8.58
N ARG A 281 17.89 -7.95 8.44
CA ARG A 281 16.69 -8.00 9.28
C ARG A 281 17.06 -8.54 10.67
N HIS A 282 16.66 -7.88 11.76
CA HIS A 282 16.89 -8.40 13.11
C HIS A 282 16.15 -9.75 13.32
N PRO A 283 16.76 -10.81 13.88
CA PRO A 283 16.09 -12.13 13.92
C PRO A 283 14.76 -12.13 14.70
N THR A 284 14.69 -11.42 15.82
CA THR A 284 13.52 -11.43 16.72
C THR A 284 12.74 -10.11 16.79
N ASN A 285 13.38 -8.96 16.59
CA ASN A 285 12.73 -7.66 16.67
C ASN A 285 12.22 -7.20 15.30
N TYR A 286 10.94 -7.45 15.01
CA TYR A 286 10.29 -7.10 13.74
C TYR A 286 10.24 -5.59 13.40
N THR A 287 10.65 -4.73 14.33
CA THR A 287 10.75 -3.28 14.08
C THR A 287 12.15 -2.83 13.68
N SER A 288 13.20 -3.64 13.87
CA SER A 288 14.60 -3.20 13.71
C SER A 288 15.35 -3.96 12.62
N PHE A 289 16.21 -3.26 11.88
CA PHE A 289 17.12 -3.79 10.87
C PHE A 289 18.47 -3.08 10.94
N TYR A 290 19.48 -3.67 10.31
CA TYR A 290 20.87 -3.24 10.33
C TYR A 290 21.28 -2.85 8.93
N VAL A 291 21.98 -1.73 8.79
CA VAL A 291 22.56 -1.30 7.53
C VAL A 291 24.04 -1.02 7.75
N LYS A 292 24.88 -1.66 6.92
CA LYS A 292 26.30 -1.37 6.82
C LYS A 292 26.58 -0.71 5.49
N HIS A 293 27.32 0.39 5.51
CA HIS A 293 27.77 1.07 4.31
C HIS A 293 29.20 1.58 4.47
N TYR A 294 29.88 1.74 3.34
CA TYR A 294 31.27 2.19 3.30
C TYR A 294 31.36 3.63 2.81
N THR A 295 32.17 4.43 3.48
CA THR A 295 32.70 5.69 2.96
C THR A 295 34.15 5.47 2.56
N ARG A 296 34.79 6.48 1.92
CA ARG A 296 36.21 6.39 1.55
C ARG A 296 37.13 6.17 2.75
N GLU A 297 36.69 6.55 3.94
CA GLU A 297 37.51 6.58 5.16
C GLU A 297 37.16 5.46 6.14
N ARG A 298 35.92 4.96 6.16
CA ARG A 298 35.39 4.13 7.25
C ARG A 298 34.19 3.28 6.84
N SER A 299 34.00 2.15 7.51
CA SER A 299 32.71 1.44 7.53
C SER A 299 31.79 2.01 8.60
N HIS A 300 30.54 2.26 8.25
CA HIS A 300 29.53 2.79 9.16
C HIS A 300 28.42 1.76 9.32
N ASP A 301 28.23 1.33 10.56
CA ASP A 301 27.19 0.39 10.97
C ASP A 301 26.08 1.15 11.72
N VAL A 302 24.85 1.06 11.22
CA VAL A 302 23.69 1.74 11.81
C VAL A 302 22.59 0.73 12.08
N ILE A 303 22.03 0.77 13.29
CA ILE A 303 20.80 0.04 13.62
C ILE A 303 19.63 0.98 13.40
N LEU A 304 18.71 0.59 12.53
CA LEU A 304 17.53 1.36 12.19
C LEU A 304 16.28 0.68 12.76
N LYS A 305 15.46 1.45 13.46
CA LYS A 305 14.14 1.01 13.92
C LYS A 305 13.05 1.70 13.09
N ALA A 306 12.25 0.90 12.41
CA ALA A 306 11.07 1.32 11.68
C ALA A 306 9.96 1.79 12.63
N VAL A 307 9.26 2.84 12.22
CA VAL A 307 8.27 3.54 13.07
C VAL A 307 6.91 3.59 12.39
N ASP A 308 6.88 3.77 11.08
CA ASP A 308 5.66 3.99 10.30
C ASP A 308 5.14 2.72 9.63
N ARG A 309 6.04 1.84 9.19
CA ARG A 309 5.75 0.60 8.45
C ARG A 309 6.61 -0.56 8.96
N SER A 310 6.32 -1.78 8.51
CA SER A 310 7.14 -2.95 8.83
C SER A 310 8.57 -2.74 8.36
N ARG A 311 9.56 -3.22 9.14
CA ARG A 311 10.95 -3.19 8.69
C ARG A 311 11.12 -3.97 7.39
N ASP A 312 10.31 -5.00 7.15
CA ASP A 312 10.54 -5.92 6.05
C ASP A 312 10.34 -5.16 4.74
N ILE A 313 9.36 -4.25 4.70
CA ILE A 313 9.15 -3.30 3.60
C ILE A 313 10.39 -2.42 3.39
N TRP A 314 10.99 -1.90 4.47
CA TRP A 314 12.23 -1.11 4.37
C TRP A 314 13.39 -1.92 3.81
N THR A 315 13.61 -3.14 4.32
CA THR A 315 14.70 -3.99 3.86
C THR A 315 14.51 -4.45 2.42
N ASP A 316 13.28 -4.81 2.04
CA ASP A 316 12.95 -5.26 0.69
C ASP A 316 13.05 -4.11 -0.31
N ALA A 317 12.63 -2.91 0.09
CA ALA A 317 12.83 -1.71 -0.71
C ALA A 317 14.32 -1.43 -0.93
N LEU A 318 15.17 -1.55 0.11
CA LEU A 318 16.62 -1.35 -0.03
C LEU A 318 17.24 -2.39 -0.97
N PHE A 319 16.92 -3.66 -0.76
CA PHE A 319 17.43 -4.75 -1.62
C PHE A 319 17.00 -4.56 -3.08
N LEU A 320 15.72 -4.32 -3.31
CA LEU A 320 15.17 -4.14 -4.66
C LEU A 320 15.78 -2.90 -5.32
N PHE A 321 15.89 -1.79 -4.60
CA PHE A 321 16.44 -0.54 -5.14
C PHE A 321 17.92 -0.68 -5.48
N ILE A 322 18.74 -1.31 -4.63
CA ILE A 322 20.16 -1.57 -4.91
C ILE A 322 20.30 -2.47 -6.13
N ALA A 323 19.52 -3.56 -6.22
CA ALA A 323 19.56 -4.48 -7.35
C ALA A 323 19.16 -3.80 -8.66
N GLU A 324 18.07 -3.04 -8.66
CA GLU A 324 17.60 -2.32 -9.85
C GLU A 324 18.56 -1.20 -10.24
N THR A 325 19.21 -0.54 -9.28
CA THR A 325 20.24 0.49 -9.57
C THR A 325 21.45 -0.15 -10.26
N ARG A 326 21.94 -1.29 -9.76
CA ARG A 326 23.03 -2.04 -10.41
C ARG A 326 22.66 -2.47 -11.82
N ARG A 327 21.48 -3.07 -11.97
CA ARG A 327 20.94 -3.49 -13.27
C ARG A 327 20.82 -2.33 -14.24
N TYR A 328 20.37 -1.17 -13.78
CA TYR A 328 20.28 0.01 -14.63
C TYR A 328 21.66 0.51 -15.08
N LEU A 329 22.66 0.50 -14.19
CA LEU A 329 24.04 0.88 -14.54
C LEU A 329 24.70 -0.10 -15.51
N GLU A 330 24.36 -1.40 -15.48
CA GLU A 330 24.86 -2.37 -16.46
C GLU A 330 24.45 -2.03 -17.91
N HIS A 331 23.42 -1.20 -18.12
CA HIS A 331 23.00 -0.75 -19.44
C HIS A 331 23.79 0.47 -19.95
N PHE A 332 24.67 1.06 -19.12
CA PHE A 332 25.52 2.19 -19.51
C PHE A 332 26.98 1.76 -19.51
N GLU A 333 27.67 1.98 -20.62
CA GLU A 333 29.08 1.61 -20.78
C GLU A 333 30.01 2.40 -19.83
N ASN A 334 29.61 3.58 -19.37
CA ASN A 334 30.32 4.39 -18.37
C ASN A 334 29.40 5.35 -17.58
N PHE A 335 29.88 5.82 -16.41
CA PHE A 335 29.17 6.76 -15.54
C PHE A 335 28.88 8.12 -16.22
N ASP A 336 29.74 8.56 -17.16
CA ASP A 336 29.54 9.81 -17.90
C ASP A 336 28.35 9.76 -18.87
N ALA A 337 28.04 8.57 -19.41
CA ALA A 337 26.83 8.36 -20.23
C ALA A 337 25.56 8.36 -19.38
N TYR A 338 25.65 7.84 -18.15
CA TYR A 338 24.57 7.89 -17.16
C TYR A 338 24.28 9.33 -16.70
N GLU A 339 25.31 10.10 -16.34
CA GLU A 339 25.15 11.49 -15.90
C GLU A 339 24.49 12.35 -16.97
N ARG A 340 24.88 12.18 -18.24
CA ARG A 340 24.25 12.87 -19.36
C ARG A 340 22.78 12.47 -19.58
N HIS A 341 22.42 11.22 -19.32
CA HIS A 341 21.03 10.76 -19.40
C HIS A 341 20.18 11.29 -18.23
N CYS A 342 20.75 11.50 -17.05
CA CYS A 342 20.01 11.98 -15.87
C CYS A 342 19.87 13.51 -15.79
N MET A 343 20.58 14.27 -16.63
CA MET A 343 20.46 15.73 -16.74
C MET A 343 19.46 16.20 -17.81
N VAL A 344 18.84 15.26 -18.52
CA VAL A 344 17.72 15.47 -19.47
C VAL A 344 16.44 15.03 -18.76
#